data_AF-A0A7S2Z3T6-F1
#
_entry.id   AF-A0A7S2Z3T6-F1
#
_cell.length_a   1.000
_cell.length_b   1.000
_cell.length_c   1.000
_cell.angle_alpha   90.00
_cell.angle_beta   90.00
_cell.angle_gamma   90.00
#
_symmetry.space_group_name_H-M   'P 1'
#
loop_
_entity.id
_entity.type
_entity.pdbx_description
1 polymer ?
#
loop_
_entity_poly.entity_id
_entity_poly.type
_entity_poly.pdbx_seq_one_letter_code
_entity_poly.pdbx_strand_id
1 'polypeptide(L)'
;WVERGRDVWREGGGGHPDHVYVDLNYALHNCMNRCKPHKTKAKFFRNLRQWLNQMLRDTAPRKSLFIAVDGPGPIAKVLLQRANRAKESNKLERLAKAEGEGEGSAGSQVQERSRLELTPGTALMAELDDFLREWVQEKLEVPALSHLRVTLSGSTVVGEGETKIIQ
;
A
#
# COMPACT_ATOMS: atom_id res chain seq x y z
N TRP A 1 -0.44 31.37 -11.42
CA TRP A 1 0.72 31.09 -10.56
C TRP A 1 0.56 29.63 -10.10
N VAL A 2 1.17 28.61 -10.69
CA VAL A 2 2.58 28.44 -11.07
C VAL A 2 2.65 27.49 -12.28
N GLU A 3 3.28 27.97 -13.35
CA GLU A 3 3.85 27.15 -14.41
C GLU A 3 5.18 26.51 -13.93
N ARG A 4 5.55 25.37 -14.53
CA ARG A 4 6.89 24.73 -14.53
C ARG A 4 7.34 24.03 -13.25
N GLY A 5 6.99 22.74 -13.16
CA GLY A 5 7.67 21.73 -12.32
C GLY A 5 8.50 20.71 -13.10
N ARG A 6 8.85 20.98 -14.38
CA ARG A 6 9.62 20.04 -15.22
C ARG A 6 11.12 19.97 -14.89
N ASP A 7 11.59 20.73 -13.89
CA ASP A 7 12.99 20.77 -13.44
C ASP A 7 13.15 20.53 -11.92
N VAL A 8 12.22 19.84 -11.26
CA VAL A 8 12.34 19.57 -9.80
C VAL A 8 13.31 18.42 -9.49
N TRP A 9 13.57 17.54 -10.47
CA TRP A 9 14.57 16.48 -10.33
C TRP A 9 15.87 16.92 -11.01
N ARG A 10 16.65 17.78 -10.34
CA ARG A 10 18.05 17.93 -10.72
C ARG A 10 18.79 16.64 -10.39
N GLU A 11 19.42 16.04 -11.39
CA GLU A 11 20.66 15.30 -11.22
C GLU A 11 21.74 16.29 -10.74
N GLY A 12 21.72 16.60 -9.45
CA GLY A 12 22.77 17.33 -8.76
C GLY A 12 23.32 16.42 -7.69
N GLY A 13 24.63 16.14 -7.73
CA GLY A 13 25.29 15.26 -6.77
C GLY A 13 24.89 15.55 -5.33
N GLY A 14 24.42 14.54 -4.59
CA GLY A 14 23.93 14.74 -3.23
C GLY A 14 23.56 13.40 -2.59
N GLY A 15 24.20 13.08 -1.47
CA GLY A 15 24.06 11.78 -0.80
C GLY A 15 22.63 11.44 -0.35
N HIS A 16 22.43 10.18 0.05
CA HIS A 16 21.13 9.61 0.40
C HIS A 16 20.29 10.45 1.38
N PRO A 17 18.95 10.54 1.27
CA PRO A 17 18.10 11.35 2.15
C PRO A 17 18.30 11.08 3.65
N ASP A 18 18.12 12.09 4.49
CA ASP A 18 18.10 11.90 5.95
C ASP A 18 16.83 11.19 6.42
N HIS A 19 15.68 11.59 5.88
CA HIS A 19 14.37 11.15 6.33
C HIS A 19 13.55 10.66 5.12
N VAL A 20 12.95 9.48 5.25
CA VAL A 20 12.09 8.88 4.22
C VAL A 20 10.70 8.63 4.82
N TYR A 21 9.67 9.05 4.11
CA TYR A 21 8.27 8.88 4.50
C TYR A 21 7.54 8.09 3.43
N VAL A 22 6.83 7.04 3.82
CA VAL A 22 6.23 6.08 2.91
C VAL A 22 4.75 5.92 3.24
N ASP A 23 3.89 6.28 2.29
CA ASP A 23 2.51 5.82 2.26
C ASP A 23 2.47 4.41 1.66
N LEU A 24 2.13 3.42 2.48
CA LEU A 24 2.18 2.02 2.09
C LEU A 24 0.94 1.61 1.26
N ASN A 25 -0.15 2.38 1.26
CA ASN A 25 -1.41 1.97 0.62
C ASN A 25 -1.23 1.68 -0.87
N TYR A 26 -0.49 2.54 -1.57
CA TYR A 26 -0.17 2.34 -2.97
C TYR A 26 0.60 1.02 -3.21
N ALA A 27 1.59 0.73 -2.36
CA ALA A 27 2.37 -0.50 -2.43
C ALA A 27 1.51 -1.75 -2.14
N LEU A 28 0.61 -1.68 -1.15
CA LEU A 28 -0.30 -2.77 -0.79
C LEU A 28 -1.24 -3.11 -1.95
N HIS A 29 -1.84 -2.10 -2.59
CA HIS A 29 -2.70 -2.30 -3.76
C HIS A 29 -1.94 -2.94 -4.93
N ASN A 30 -0.72 -2.48 -5.20
CA ASN A 30 0.13 -3.06 -6.24
C ASN A 30 0.53 -4.51 -5.93
N CYS A 31 0.91 -4.81 -4.70
CA CYS A 31 1.23 -6.17 -4.27
C CYS A 31 0.03 -7.12 -4.42
N MET A 32 -1.18 -6.64 -4.10
CA MET A 32 -2.43 -7.38 -4.28
C MET A 32 -2.73 -7.65 -5.76
N ASN A 33 -2.52 -6.67 -6.64
CA ASN A 33 -2.73 -6.84 -8.08
C ASN A 33 -1.75 -7.83 -8.70
N ARG A 34 -0.49 -7.84 -8.26
CA ARG A 34 0.53 -8.83 -8.68
C ARG A 34 0.26 -10.25 -8.16
N CYS A 35 -0.69 -10.43 -7.26
CA CYS A 35 -1.09 -11.77 -6.81
C CYS A 35 -2.00 -12.49 -7.80
N LYS A 36 -2.65 -11.78 -8.74
CA LYS A 36 -3.56 -12.39 -9.74
C LYS A 36 -2.86 -13.51 -10.56
N PRO A 37 -3.60 -14.56 -10.99
CA PRO A 37 -5.02 -14.83 -10.69
C PRO A 37 -5.27 -15.38 -9.28
N HIS A 38 -4.28 -16.02 -8.65
CA HIS A 38 -4.41 -16.65 -7.33
C HIS A 38 -3.94 -15.72 -6.19
N LYS A 39 -4.89 -15.01 -5.57
CA LYS A 39 -4.62 -14.17 -4.41
C LYS A 39 -4.42 -15.02 -3.15
N THR A 40 -3.18 -15.37 -2.82
CA THR A 40 -2.83 -16.03 -1.56
C THR A 40 -2.14 -15.04 -0.61
N LYS A 41 -2.41 -15.15 0.70
CA LYS A 41 -1.75 -14.34 1.74
C LYS A 41 -0.22 -14.45 1.68
N ALA A 42 0.28 -15.67 1.51
CA ALA A 42 1.72 -15.92 1.41
C ALA A 42 2.38 -15.18 0.23
N LYS A 43 1.74 -15.18 -0.95
CA LYS A 43 2.24 -14.45 -2.13
C LYS A 43 2.20 -12.94 -1.90
N PHE A 44 1.15 -12.45 -1.23
CA PHE A 44 1.01 -11.04 -0.88
C PHE A 44 2.13 -10.56 0.04
N PHE A 45 2.34 -11.22 1.18
CA PHE A 45 3.39 -10.85 2.14
C PHE A 45 4.80 -10.98 1.55
N ARG A 46 5.03 -12.00 0.71
CA ARG A 46 6.30 -12.13 -0.03
C ARG A 46 6.55 -10.94 -0.96
N ASN A 47 5.55 -10.55 -1.75
CA ASN A 47 5.68 -9.41 -2.66
C ASN A 47 5.89 -8.10 -1.89
N LEU A 48 5.18 -7.91 -0.78
CA LEU A 48 5.32 -6.74 0.09
C LEU A 48 6.73 -6.68 0.69
N ARG A 49 7.26 -7.79 1.19
CA ARG A 49 8.64 -7.89 1.71
C ARG A 49 9.68 -7.49 0.67
N GLN A 50 9.52 -7.97 -0.56
CA GLN A 50 10.43 -7.62 -1.66
C GLN A 50 10.37 -6.13 -1.97
N TRP A 51 9.17 -5.56 -2.02
CA TRP A 51 8.97 -4.13 -2.26
C TRP A 51 9.61 -3.27 -1.15
N LEU A 52 9.36 -3.59 0.12
CA LEU A 52 9.95 -2.88 1.27
C LEU A 52 11.47 -2.93 1.26
N ASN A 53 12.05 -4.10 0.98
CA ASN A 53 13.50 -4.27 0.89
C ASN A 53 14.10 -3.46 -0.27
N GLN A 54 13.41 -3.40 -1.41
CA GLN A 54 13.85 -2.61 -2.56
C GLN A 54 13.78 -1.11 -2.25
N MET A 55 12.66 -0.64 -1.71
CA MET A 55 12.46 0.75 -1.31
C MET A 55 13.54 1.21 -0.32
N LEU A 56 13.85 0.39 0.69
CA LEU A 56 14.89 0.73 1.67
C LEU A 56 16.27 0.83 1.05
N ARG A 57 16.61 -0.03 0.08
CA ARG A 57 17.89 0.01 -0.65
C ARG A 57 18.01 1.23 -1.54
N ASP A 58 16.94 1.55 -2.27
CA ASP A 58 16.95 2.65 -3.24
C ASP A 58 16.98 4.01 -2.55
N THR A 59 16.28 4.13 -1.41
CA THR A 59 16.20 5.38 -0.66
C THR A 59 17.34 5.55 0.34
N ALA A 60 17.84 4.45 0.95
CA ALA A 60 18.94 4.43 1.92
C ALA A 60 18.93 5.58 2.95
N PRO A 61 17.86 5.74 3.76
CA PRO A 61 17.73 6.83 4.71
C PRO A 61 18.87 6.88 5.73
N ARG A 62 19.41 8.07 6.02
CA ARG A 62 20.52 8.26 6.99
C ARG A 62 20.07 8.43 8.45
N LYS A 63 18.83 8.85 8.70
CA LYS A 63 18.35 9.18 10.05
C LYS A 63 17.03 8.50 10.40
N SER A 64 15.99 8.61 9.56
CA SER A 64 14.71 7.98 9.87
C SER A 64 13.91 7.46 8.69
N LEU A 65 13.08 6.47 8.97
CA LEU A 65 12.08 5.90 8.08
C LEU A 65 10.72 5.93 8.76
N PHE A 66 9.74 6.57 8.13
CA PHE A 66 8.36 6.58 8.58
C PHE A 66 7.50 5.80 7.58
N ILE A 67 6.75 4.81 8.06
CA ILE A 67 5.83 4.01 7.24
C ILE A 67 4.42 4.21 7.78
N ALA A 68 3.52 4.67 6.91
CA ALA A 68 2.11 4.86 7.22
C ALA A 68 1.26 3.85 6.47
N VAL A 69 0.31 3.25 7.18
CA VAL A 69 -0.78 2.44 6.63
C VAL A 69 -2.09 3.18 6.90
N ASP A 70 -3.03 3.19 5.94
CA ASP A 70 -4.34 3.79 6.16
C ASP A 70 -5.01 3.14 7.37
N GLY A 71 -5.47 3.99 8.29
CA GLY A 71 -6.39 3.60 9.35
C GLY A 71 -7.83 3.99 9.01
N PRO A 72 -8.77 3.91 9.96
CA PRO A 72 -10.15 4.31 9.74
C PRO A 72 -10.19 5.77 9.28
N GLY A 73 -10.65 5.99 8.05
CA GLY A 73 -10.78 7.32 7.46
C GLY A 73 -12.07 8.04 7.87
N PRO A 74 -12.15 9.37 7.67
CA PRO A 74 -13.37 10.15 7.90
C PRO A 74 -14.54 9.68 7.03
N ILE A 75 -15.77 9.75 7.58
CA ILE A 75 -17.01 9.24 6.96
C ILE A 75 -17.22 9.75 5.52
N ALA A 76 -16.87 11.01 5.24
CA ALA A 76 -16.99 11.59 3.90
C ALA A 76 -16.12 10.86 2.86
N LYS A 77 -14.89 10.46 3.22
CA LYS A 77 -14.03 9.69 2.33
C LYS A 77 -14.47 8.24 2.21
N VAL A 78 -15.07 7.66 3.27
CA VAL A 78 -15.70 6.33 3.19
C VAL A 78 -16.84 6.32 2.17
N LEU A 79 -17.68 7.36 2.15
CA LEU A 79 -18.74 7.51 1.15
C LEU A 79 -18.18 7.69 -0.26
N LEU A 80 -17.10 8.47 -0.41
CA LEU A 80 -16.43 8.63 -1.70
C LEU A 80 -15.78 7.34 -2.20
N GLN A 81 -15.13 6.57 -1.32
CA GLN A 81 -14.59 5.24 -1.64
C GLN A 81 -15.72 4.28 -2.05
N ARG A 82 -16.83 4.26 -1.31
CA ARG A 82 -18.02 3.46 -1.68
C ARG A 82 -18.54 3.85 -3.06
N ALA A 83 -18.65 5.15 -3.36
CA ALA A 83 -19.10 5.64 -4.65
C ALA A 83 -18.15 5.27 -5.80
N ASN A 84 -16.83 5.35 -5.57
CA ASN A 84 -15.83 4.95 -6.56
C ASN A 84 -15.83 3.44 -6.80
N ARG A 85 -15.93 2.63 -5.73
CA ARG A 85 -16.06 1.16 -5.84
C ARG A 85 -17.31 0.76 -6.62
N ALA A 86 -18.44 1.43 -6.41
CA ALA A 86 -19.68 1.20 -7.16
C ALA A 86 -19.57 1.60 -8.65
N LYS A 87 -18.79 2.64 -8.98
CA LYS A 87 -18.51 2.99 -10.39
C LYS A 87 -17.63 1.95 -11.08
N GLU A 88 -16.64 1.42 -10.39
CA GLU A 88 -15.74 0.36 -10.89
C GLU A 88 -16.53 -0.93 -11.19
N SER A 89 -17.43 -1.34 -10.27
CA SER A 89 -18.28 -2.53 -10.47
C SER A 89 -19.21 -2.37 -11.66
N ASN A 90 -19.86 -1.21 -11.79
CA ASN A 90 -20.78 -0.93 -12.90
C ASN A 90 -20.04 -0.88 -14.26
N LYS A 91 -18.78 -0.40 -14.28
CA LYS A 91 -17.96 -0.41 -15.49
C LYS A 91 -17.60 -1.83 -15.91
N LEU A 92 -17.21 -2.70 -14.97
CA LEU A 92 -16.93 -4.11 -15.22
C LEU A 92 -18.16 -4.86 -15.73
N GLU A 93 -19.33 -4.60 -15.14
CA GLU A 93 -20.59 -5.22 -15.58
C GLU A 93 -20.99 -4.80 -17.01
N ARG A 94 -20.79 -3.53 -17.37
CA ARG A 94 -21.06 -3.03 -18.71
C ARG A 94 -20.10 -3.59 -19.76
N LEU A 95 -18.83 -3.78 -19.41
CA LEU A 95 -17.85 -4.43 -20.29
C LEU A 95 -18.20 -5.91 -20.52
N ALA A 96 -18.57 -6.63 -19.45
CA ALA A 96 -19.00 -8.03 -19.56
C ALA A 96 -20.28 -8.21 -20.41
N LYS A 97 -21.20 -7.24 -20.37
CA LYS A 97 -22.41 -7.24 -21.22
C LYS A 97 -22.14 -6.86 -22.69
N ALA A 98 -21.06 -6.13 -22.96
CA ALA A 98 -20.69 -5.70 -24.31
C ALA A 98 -19.86 -6.76 -25.07
N GLU A 99 -19.19 -7.68 -24.37
CA GLU A 99 -18.30 -8.67 -24.99
C GLU A 99 -18.97 -9.96 -25.48
N GLY A 100 -20.29 -10.15 -25.28
CA GLY A 100 -21.06 -11.20 -25.96
C GLY A 100 -20.69 -12.66 -25.64
N GLU A 101 -21.63 -13.34 -24.98
CA GLU A 101 -21.79 -14.80 -24.84
C GLU A 101 -21.00 -15.57 -23.76
N GLY A 102 -21.71 -16.55 -23.18
CA GLY A 102 -21.15 -17.86 -22.88
C GLY A 102 -20.94 -18.18 -21.41
N GLU A 103 -21.80 -19.06 -20.88
CA GLU A 103 -21.66 -19.85 -19.65
C GLU A 103 -20.28 -19.85 -18.98
N GLY A 104 -20.23 -19.31 -17.77
CA GLY A 104 -19.01 -19.29 -16.98
C GLY A 104 -19.20 -18.63 -15.63
N SER A 105 -20.06 -19.21 -14.80
CA SER A 105 -20.29 -18.94 -13.36
C SER A 105 -19.02 -19.03 -12.46
N ALA A 106 -17.82 -18.81 -13.01
CA ALA A 106 -16.56 -18.69 -12.30
C ALA A 106 -16.16 -17.22 -12.06
N GLY A 107 -16.57 -16.29 -12.94
CA GLY A 107 -16.20 -14.86 -12.84
C GLY A 107 -16.81 -14.16 -11.62
N SER A 108 -18.09 -14.44 -11.32
CA SER A 108 -18.79 -13.87 -10.16
C SER A 108 -18.30 -14.47 -8.83
N GLN A 109 -17.89 -15.75 -8.80
CA GLN A 109 -17.27 -16.35 -7.61
C GLN A 109 -15.84 -15.83 -7.35
N VAL A 110 -15.10 -15.43 -8.38
CA VAL A 110 -13.80 -14.77 -8.23
C VAL A 110 -13.96 -13.34 -7.71
N GLN A 111 -15.06 -12.66 -8.05
CA GLN A 111 -15.40 -11.35 -7.46
C GLN A 111 -15.72 -11.45 -5.97
N GLU A 112 -16.48 -12.45 -5.52
CA GLU A 112 -16.73 -12.72 -4.09
C GLU A 112 -15.47 -13.15 -3.30
N ARG A 113 -14.51 -13.81 -3.97
CA ARG A 113 -13.20 -14.18 -3.37
C ARG A 113 -12.21 -13.01 -3.28
N SER A 114 -12.57 -11.81 -3.75
CA SER A 114 -11.72 -10.62 -3.65
C SER A 114 -11.75 -9.92 -2.29
N ARG A 115 -12.37 -10.55 -1.28
CA ARG A 115 -12.48 -10.16 0.15
C ARG A 115 -11.17 -9.86 0.90
N LEU A 116 -10.01 -9.86 0.22
CA LEU A 116 -8.76 -9.28 0.73
C LEU A 116 -8.77 -7.75 0.55
N GLU A 117 -9.89 -7.10 0.86
CA GLU A 117 -9.99 -5.66 0.80
C GLU A 117 -9.08 -5.09 1.90
N LEU A 118 -8.05 -4.35 1.48
CA LEU A 118 -7.19 -3.56 2.36
C LEU A 118 -8.07 -2.51 3.01
N THR A 119 -8.66 -2.88 4.14
CA THR A 119 -9.60 -2.06 4.89
C THR A 119 -9.26 -2.23 6.36
N PRO A 120 -9.05 -1.10 7.08
CA PRO A 120 -8.78 -1.11 8.51
C PRO A 120 -9.81 -1.95 9.27
N GLY A 121 -9.37 -2.68 10.29
CA GLY A 121 -10.24 -3.54 11.11
C GLY A 121 -10.50 -4.95 10.58
N THR A 122 -9.85 -5.35 9.47
CA THR A 122 -9.87 -6.75 9.00
C THR A 122 -8.71 -7.55 9.60
N ALA A 123 -8.88 -8.88 9.72
CA ALA A 123 -7.81 -9.79 10.18
C ALA A 123 -6.53 -9.68 9.32
N LEU A 124 -6.68 -9.40 8.02
CA LEU A 124 -5.53 -9.18 7.13
C LEU A 124 -4.72 -7.94 7.52
N MET A 125 -5.37 -6.85 7.95
CA MET A 125 -4.65 -5.64 8.38
C MET A 125 -3.96 -5.82 9.74
N ALA A 126 -4.53 -6.64 10.63
CA ALA A 126 -3.85 -7.03 11.87
C ALA A 126 -2.58 -7.86 11.56
N GLU A 127 -2.70 -8.88 10.70
CA GLU A 127 -1.55 -9.67 10.22
C GLU A 127 -0.51 -8.79 9.49
N LEU A 128 -0.96 -7.74 8.80
CA LEU A 128 -0.07 -6.76 8.17
C LEU A 128 0.70 -5.92 9.20
N ASP A 129 0.03 -5.44 10.25
CA ASP A 129 0.68 -4.67 11.30
C ASP A 129 1.75 -5.53 12.02
N ASP A 130 1.44 -6.80 12.31
CA ASP A 130 2.40 -7.74 12.91
C ASP A 130 3.58 -8.01 11.96
N PHE A 131 3.30 -8.30 10.70
CA PHE A 131 4.32 -8.50 9.67
C PHE A 131 5.26 -7.30 9.52
N LEU A 132 4.74 -6.07 9.58
CA LEU A 132 5.54 -4.86 9.49
C LEU A 132 6.43 -4.66 10.73
N ARG A 133 5.92 -4.98 11.92
CA ARG A 133 6.71 -4.95 13.16
C ARG A 133 7.87 -5.93 13.11
N GLU A 134 7.61 -7.17 12.70
CA GLU A 134 8.64 -8.19 12.51
C GLU A 134 9.68 -7.74 11.47
N TRP A 135 9.23 -7.22 10.32
CA TRP A 135 10.14 -6.72 9.30
C TRP A 135 11.04 -5.58 9.83
N VAL A 136 10.51 -4.65 10.61
CA VAL A 136 11.31 -3.57 11.21
C VAL A 136 12.33 -4.12 12.20
N GLN A 137 11.93 -5.05 13.08
CA GLN A 137 12.84 -5.68 14.04
C GLN A 137 14.02 -6.36 13.31
N GLU A 138 13.73 -7.17 12.30
CA GLU A 138 14.76 -7.80 11.47
C GLU A 138 15.70 -6.78 10.81
N LYS A 139 15.21 -5.59 10.41
CA LYS A 139 16.08 -4.55 9.84
C LYS A 139 16.96 -3.86 10.87
N LEU A 140 16.46 -3.64 12.07
CA LEU A 140 17.23 -3.00 13.15
C LEU A 140 18.31 -3.93 13.73
N GLU A 141 18.15 -5.25 13.60
CA GLU A 141 19.19 -6.23 13.92
C GLU A 141 20.39 -6.17 12.98
N VAL A 142 20.22 -5.65 11.75
CA VAL A 142 21.33 -5.47 10.81
C VAL A 142 22.20 -4.31 11.31
N PRO A 143 23.51 -4.53 11.61
CA PRO A 143 24.37 -3.48 12.19
C PRO A 143 24.41 -2.19 11.36
N ALA A 144 24.40 -2.32 10.02
CA ALA A 144 24.39 -1.20 9.08
C ALA A 144 23.13 -0.33 9.17
N LEU A 145 22.02 -0.83 9.70
CA LEU A 145 20.73 -0.14 9.79
C LEU A 145 20.31 0.17 11.25
N SER A 146 21.10 -0.28 12.24
CA SER A 146 20.82 -0.08 13.67
C SER A 146 20.71 1.39 14.10
N HIS A 147 21.30 2.31 13.33
CA HIS A 147 21.24 3.74 13.56
C HIS A 147 19.91 4.38 13.12
N LEU A 148 19.10 3.66 12.33
CA LEU A 148 17.89 4.20 11.72
C LEU A 148 16.74 4.26 12.73
N ARG A 149 16.12 5.42 12.88
CA ARG A 149 14.86 5.54 13.63
C ARG A 149 13.69 5.15 12.73
N VAL A 150 13.00 4.05 13.06
CA VAL A 150 11.85 3.59 12.29
C VAL A 150 10.56 3.82 13.06
N THR A 151 9.60 4.52 12.45
CA THR A 151 8.26 4.75 13.01
C THR A 151 7.21 4.08 12.14
N LEU A 152 6.40 3.21 12.75
CA LEU A 152 5.27 2.54 12.11
C LEU A 152 3.96 3.16 12.58
N SER A 153 3.23 3.78 11.66
CA SER A 153 1.86 4.22 11.89
C SER A 153 0.88 3.22 11.28
N GLY A 154 0.53 2.20 12.06
CA GLY A 154 -0.28 1.05 11.64
C GLY A 154 -1.77 1.35 11.38
N SER A 155 -2.49 0.29 11.03
CA SER A 155 -3.89 0.33 10.59
C SER A 155 -4.90 0.72 11.69
N THR A 156 -4.48 0.68 12.96
CA THR A 156 -5.32 0.99 14.13
C THR A 156 -5.28 2.46 14.53
N VAL A 157 -4.32 3.23 14.01
CA VAL A 157 -4.20 4.67 14.27
C VAL A 157 -5.20 5.40 13.38
N VAL A 158 -6.08 6.22 13.96
CA VAL A 158 -7.06 7.03 13.22
C VAL A 158 -6.33 8.02 12.31
N GLY A 159 -6.76 8.12 11.05
CA GLY A 159 -6.14 9.00 10.06
C GLY A 159 -5.58 8.26 8.85
N GLU A 160 -5.55 8.99 7.73
CA GLU A 160 -5.03 8.53 6.45
C GLU A 160 -3.50 8.62 6.42
N GLY A 161 -2.86 7.76 5.63
CA GLY A 161 -1.40 7.68 5.54
C GLY A 161 -0.75 9.04 5.30
N GLU A 162 -1.32 9.82 4.38
CA GLU A 162 -0.88 11.19 4.07
C GLU A 162 -1.00 12.15 5.27
N THR A 163 -2.08 12.06 6.06
CA THR A 163 -2.27 12.92 7.24
C THR A 163 -1.34 12.52 8.38
N LYS A 164 -1.06 11.21 8.52
CA LYS A 164 -0.13 10.66 9.52
C LYS A 164 1.32 11.07 9.28
N ILE A 165 1.70 11.35 8.03
CA ILE A 165 3.05 11.79 7.68
C ILE A 165 3.28 13.26 8.08
N ILE A 166 2.22 14.07 8.15
CA ILE A 166 2.28 15.52 8.39
C ILE A 166 2.16 15.88 9.87
N GLN A 167 1.58 14.99 10.69
CA GLN A 167 1.41 15.15 12.15
C GLN A 167 2.63 14.70 12.94
#